data_AF-A0A7C1GLR3-F1
#
_entry.id   AF-A0A7C1GLR3-F1
#
_cell.length_a   1.000
_cell.length_b   1.000
_cell.length_c   1.000
_cell.angle_alpha   90.00
_cell.angle_beta   90.00
_cell.angle_gamma   90.00
#
_symmetry.space_group_name_H-M   'P 1'
#
loop_
_entity.id
_entity.type
_entity.pdbx_description
1 polymer ?
#
loop_
_entity_poly.entity_id
_entity_poly.type
_entity_poly.pdbx_seq_one_letter_code
_entity_poly.pdbx_strand_id
1 'polypeptide(L)'
;MIIAIGSLYNVVMECPVCKEPMLVIEYEGIELDLCDACHGVWLDEGELELLLGDHEMTHGFLTAGNPAAAKKEESRPCPICDAVMGKAVTGGKTPVVYDYCPHEHGLWFDRGELLSILEQGSSDGAAAAVVQWLRHVFPDSSTPQTKQETLNP
;
A
#
# COMPACT_ATOMS: atom_id res chain seq x y z
N MET A 1 -22.66 -26.44 24.43
CA MET A 1 -23.21 -26.49 23.05
C MET A 1 -23.51 -25.06 22.67
N ILE A 2 -22.77 -24.38 21.80
CA ILE A 2 -21.97 -24.81 20.64
C ILE A 2 -20.66 -24.02 20.70
N ILE A 3 -19.54 -24.73 20.67
CA ILE A 3 -18.23 -24.14 20.41
C ILE A 3 -18.26 -23.81 18.91
N ALA A 4 -18.07 -22.56 18.53
CA ALA A 4 -17.81 -22.17 17.16
C ALA A 4 -16.41 -22.67 16.78
N ILE A 5 -16.30 -23.97 16.56
CA ILE A 5 -15.18 -24.59 15.85
C ILE A 5 -15.33 -24.20 14.38
N GLY A 6 -14.33 -23.48 13.87
CA GLY A 6 -14.10 -23.29 12.45
C GLY A 6 -14.41 -21.89 11.96
N SER A 7 -13.41 -21.02 12.02
CA SER A 7 -13.16 -20.17 10.85
C SER A 7 -11.72 -20.40 10.36
N LEU A 8 -11.47 -21.60 9.80
CA LEU A 8 -10.36 -21.85 8.88
C LEU A 8 -10.78 -21.37 7.47
N TYR A 9 -11.38 -20.19 7.37
CA TYR A 9 -11.68 -19.58 6.09
C TYR A 9 -10.42 -18.81 5.72
N ASN A 10 -9.82 -19.16 4.58
CA ASN A 10 -9.01 -18.21 3.84
C ASN A 10 -9.91 -17.01 3.57
N VAL A 11 -9.85 -15.99 4.43
CA VAL A 11 -10.53 -14.73 4.20
C VAL A 11 -9.64 -14.03 3.20
N VAL A 12 -9.94 -14.23 1.92
CA VAL A 12 -9.27 -13.51 0.85
C VAL A 12 -9.66 -12.05 1.03
N MET A 13 -8.68 -11.19 1.31
CA MET A 13 -8.92 -9.77 1.51
C MET A 13 -9.44 -9.17 0.19
N GLU A 14 -10.58 -8.47 0.25
CA GLU A 14 -11.18 -7.83 -0.92
C GLU A 14 -10.69 -6.39 -1.07
N CYS A 15 -10.32 -6.00 -2.28
CA CYS A 15 -9.92 -4.63 -2.57
C CYS A 15 -11.04 -3.63 -2.21
N PRO A 16 -10.76 -2.57 -1.44
CA PRO A 16 -11.77 -1.60 -1.05
C PRO A 16 -12.30 -0.76 -2.22
N VAL A 17 -11.58 -0.72 -3.35
CA VAL A 17 -11.93 0.02 -4.57
C VAL A 17 -12.78 -0.81 -5.52
N CYS A 18 -12.31 -1.99 -5.94
CA CYS A 18 -12.95 -2.77 -6.99
C CYS A 18 -13.51 -4.12 -6.54
N LYS A 19 -13.34 -4.49 -5.26
CA LYS A 19 -13.83 -5.75 -4.66
C LYS A 19 -13.21 -7.03 -5.22
N GLU A 20 -12.17 -6.92 -6.05
CA GLU A 20 -11.38 -8.06 -6.47
C GLU A 20 -10.50 -8.58 -5.32
N PRO A 21 -10.25 -9.89 -5.25
CA PRO A 21 -9.24 -10.48 -4.38
C PRO A 21 -7.88 -9.78 -4.47
N MET A 22 -7.25 -9.54 -3.32
CA MET A 22 -5.87 -9.06 -3.26
C MET A 22 -4.88 -10.21 -3.16
N LEU A 23 -3.71 -9.99 -3.76
CA LEU A 23 -2.56 -10.88 -3.77
C LEU A 23 -1.63 -10.47 -2.64
N VAL A 24 -1.40 -11.37 -1.70
CA VAL A 24 -0.42 -11.19 -0.64
C VAL A 24 0.98 -11.44 -1.20
N ILE A 25 1.89 -10.47 -1.05
CA ILE A 25 3.31 -10.66 -1.33
C ILE A 25 4.15 -10.24 -0.13
N GLU A 26 5.10 -11.09 0.25
CA GLU A 26 6.05 -10.79 1.31
C GLU A 26 7.36 -10.24 0.73
N TYR A 27 7.82 -9.11 1.25
CA TYR A 27 9.13 -8.53 0.96
C TYR A 27 9.89 -8.25 2.26
N GLU A 28 11.02 -8.94 2.46
CA GLU A 28 11.87 -8.78 3.66
C GLU A 28 11.09 -8.90 5.00
N GLY A 29 10.05 -9.74 5.03
CA GLY A 29 9.21 -9.96 6.21
C GLY A 29 8.08 -8.92 6.40
N ILE A 30 7.86 -8.06 5.40
CA ILE A 30 6.74 -7.12 5.33
C ILE A 30 5.71 -7.68 4.36
N GLU A 31 4.45 -7.72 4.74
CA GLU A 31 3.35 -8.16 3.89
C GLU A 31 2.85 -6.99 3.04
N LEU A 32 2.51 -7.27 1.79
CA LEU A 32 1.86 -6.30 0.91
C LEU A 32 0.66 -6.95 0.25
N ASP A 33 -0.51 -6.37 0.47
CA ASP A 33 -1.77 -6.79 -0.14
C ASP A 33 -2.02 -5.99 -1.41
N LEU A 34 -1.84 -6.62 -2.57
CA LEU A 34 -1.85 -5.97 -3.87
C LEU A 34 -3.12 -6.30 -4.66
N CYS A 35 -3.81 -5.29 -5.15
CA CYS A 35 -4.93 -5.50 -6.08
C CYS A 35 -4.44 -5.48 -7.53
N ASP A 36 -4.50 -6.60 -8.24
CA ASP A 36 -4.10 -6.70 -9.67
C ASP A 36 -5.04 -5.92 -10.61
N ALA A 37 -6.27 -5.63 -10.20
CA ALA A 37 -7.23 -4.92 -11.04
C ALA A 37 -7.03 -3.39 -11.00
N CYS A 38 -6.93 -2.80 -9.80
CA CYS A 38 -6.78 -1.34 -9.66
C CYS A 38 -5.32 -0.91 -9.42
N HIS A 39 -4.43 -1.84 -9.06
CA HIS A 39 -3.04 -1.62 -8.62
C HIS A 39 -2.94 -0.79 -7.33
N GLY A 40 -3.95 -0.87 -6.47
CA GLY A 40 -3.88 -0.33 -5.11
C GLY A 40 -3.19 -1.31 -4.17
N VAL A 41 -2.67 -0.78 -3.07
CA VAL A 41 -1.90 -1.50 -2.07
C VAL A 41 -2.50 -1.27 -0.70
N TRP A 42 -2.70 -2.36 0.05
CA TRP A 42 -2.96 -2.33 1.48
C TRP A 42 -1.68 -2.70 2.23
N LEU A 43 -1.44 -1.98 3.33
CA LEU A 43 -0.40 -2.28 4.30
C LEU A 43 -1.06 -2.33 5.68
N ASP A 44 -0.75 -3.35 6.47
CA ASP A 44 -1.16 -3.45 7.85
C ASP A 44 -0.46 -2.40 8.73
N GLU A 45 -0.96 -2.23 9.94
CA GLU A 45 -0.39 -1.32 10.92
C GLU A 45 1.11 -1.58 11.12
N GLY A 46 1.93 -0.53 11.00
CA GLY A 46 3.37 -0.58 11.25
C GLY A 46 4.21 -1.00 10.04
N GLU A 47 3.61 -1.54 8.98
CA GLU A 47 4.36 -2.03 7.81
C GLU A 47 4.99 -0.91 7.00
N LEU A 48 4.30 0.23 6.87
CA LEU A 48 4.85 1.39 6.18
C LEU A 48 6.10 1.93 6.87
N GLU A 49 6.12 1.94 8.20
CA GLU A 49 7.26 2.34 9.00
C GLU A 49 8.45 1.40 8.81
N LEU A 50 8.20 0.10 8.67
CA LEU A 50 9.24 -0.88 8.32
C LEU A 50 9.81 -0.62 6.91
N LEU A 51 8.97 -0.22 5.95
CA LEU A 51 9.43 0.13 4.60
C LEU A 51 10.28 1.42 4.57
N LEU A 52 9.97 2.40 5.44
CA LEU A 52 10.65 3.70 5.47
C LEU A 52 11.91 3.72 6.38
N GLY A 53 11.98 2.85 7.38
CA GLY A 53 13.16 2.65 8.22
C GLY A 53 13.38 3.67 9.35
N ASP A 54 12.54 4.71 9.48
CA ASP A 54 12.61 5.71 10.56
C ASP A 54 11.20 6.12 11.05
N HIS A 55 10.76 5.55 12.18
CA HIS A 55 9.42 5.77 12.75
C HIS A 55 9.11 7.24 13.10
N GLU A 56 10.05 8.01 13.68
CA GLU A 56 9.77 9.38 14.13
C GLU A 56 9.66 10.35 12.94
N MET A 57 10.56 10.20 11.96
CA MET A 57 10.50 11.02 10.75
C MET A 57 9.26 10.69 9.90
N THR A 58 8.88 9.41 9.87
CA THR A 58 7.72 8.91 9.12
C THR A 58 6.43 9.60 9.56
N HIS A 59 6.12 9.64 10.86
CA HIS A 59 4.84 10.21 11.31
C HIS A 59 4.69 11.71 10.95
N GLY A 60 5.75 12.49 11.14
CA GLY A 60 5.75 13.91 10.79
C GLY A 60 5.59 14.12 9.29
N PHE A 61 6.24 13.29 8.47
CA PHE A 61 6.09 13.32 7.02
C PHE A 61 4.69 12.89 6.57
N LEU A 62 4.11 11.83 7.12
CA LEU A 62 2.82 11.27 6.70
C LEU A 62 1.59 12.16 7.02
N THR A 63 1.77 13.16 7.87
CA THR A 63 0.69 14.04 8.33
C THR A 63 0.93 15.53 8.04
N ALA A 64 2.08 15.88 7.44
CA ALA A 64 2.46 17.27 7.20
C ALA A 64 1.72 17.95 6.02
N GLY A 65 0.96 17.21 5.22
CA GLY A 65 0.24 17.73 4.07
C GLY A 65 -1.00 18.54 4.44
N ASN A 66 -1.54 19.29 3.47
CA ASN A 66 -2.78 20.04 3.66
C ASN A 66 -4.01 19.11 3.53
N PRO A 67 -4.83 18.90 4.58
CA PRO A 67 -6.00 18.03 4.52
C PRO A 67 -7.04 18.44 3.46
N ALA A 68 -7.01 19.69 2.98
CA ALA A 68 -7.88 20.13 1.91
C ALA A 68 -7.66 19.37 0.58
N ALA A 69 -6.48 18.75 0.39
CA ALA A 69 -6.19 17.91 -0.77
C ALA A 69 -7.11 16.66 -0.82
N ALA A 70 -7.48 16.11 0.34
CA ALA A 70 -8.32 14.92 0.45
C ALA A 70 -9.81 15.16 0.16
N LYS A 71 -10.24 16.41 -0.06
CA LYS A 71 -11.68 16.75 -0.23
C LYS A 71 -12.35 16.08 -1.43
N LYS A 72 -11.58 15.69 -2.45
CA LYS A 72 -12.09 15.09 -3.69
C LYS A 72 -12.00 13.57 -3.70
N GLU A 73 -11.47 12.98 -2.65
CA GLU A 73 -11.16 11.55 -2.64
C GLU A 73 -12.37 10.72 -2.22
N GLU A 74 -12.61 9.63 -2.94
CA GLU A 74 -13.77 8.76 -2.72
C GLU A 74 -13.71 8.07 -1.36
N SER A 75 -14.88 7.90 -0.74
CA SER A 75 -14.99 7.19 0.54
C SER A 75 -14.95 5.68 0.32
N ARG A 76 -14.15 4.95 1.11
CA ARG A 76 -14.02 3.50 0.99
C ARG A 76 -13.97 2.79 2.37
N PRO A 77 -14.46 1.54 2.45
CA PRO A 77 -14.44 0.77 3.69
C PRO A 77 -13.06 0.14 3.93
N CYS A 78 -12.68 -0.03 5.19
CA CYS A 78 -11.55 -0.84 5.58
C CYS A 78 -11.82 -2.31 5.22
N PRO A 79 -10.88 -3.01 4.56
CA PRO A 79 -11.08 -4.41 4.14
C PRO A 79 -11.12 -5.41 5.31
N ILE A 80 -10.72 -5.00 6.52
CA ILE A 80 -10.70 -5.86 7.72
C ILE A 80 -11.96 -5.66 8.59
N CYS A 81 -12.43 -4.42 8.76
CA CYS A 81 -13.49 -4.10 9.72
C CYS A 81 -14.68 -3.31 9.16
N ASP A 82 -14.70 -3.05 7.86
CA ASP A 82 -15.74 -2.29 7.13
C ASP A 82 -15.95 -0.83 7.55
N ALA A 83 -15.21 -0.33 8.55
CA ALA A 83 -15.26 1.07 8.94
C ALA A 83 -14.87 1.98 7.77
N VAL A 84 -15.56 3.11 7.62
CA VAL A 84 -15.18 4.12 6.62
C VAL A 84 -13.80 4.67 6.98
N MET A 85 -12.85 4.55 6.05
CA MET A 85 -11.49 4.98 6.28
C MET A 85 -11.36 6.50 6.29
N GLY A 86 -10.51 7.01 7.18
CA GLY A 86 -10.11 8.40 7.21
C GLY A 86 -9.10 8.71 6.10
N LYS A 87 -8.83 10.00 5.86
CA LYS A 87 -7.86 10.45 4.86
C LYS A 87 -6.76 11.27 5.51
N ALA A 88 -5.52 11.00 5.13
CA ALA A 88 -4.36 11.78 5.54
C ALA A 88 -3.59 12.23 4.30
N VAL A 89 -2.72 13.23 4.48
CA VAL A 89 -1.96 13.83 3.37
C VAL A 89 -0.50 13.93 3.78
N THR A 90 0.38 13.34 2.99
CA THR A 90 1.82 13.43 3.26
C THR A 90 2.33 14.85 2.99
N GLY A 91 3.45 15.18 3.63
CA GLY A 91 4.31 16.27 3.23
C GLY A 91 5.09 15.92 1.96
N GLY A 92 6.26 16.53 1.83
CA GLY A 92 7.14 16.31 0.68
C GLY A 92 6.82 17.20 -0.52
N LYS A 93 7.53 16.97 -1.62
CA LYS A 93 7.40 17.78 -2.85
C LYS A 93 6.12 17.45 -3.62
N THR A 94 5.67 16.20 -3.51
CA THR A 94 4.48 15.67 -4.15
C THR A 94 3.59 15.08 -3.05
N PRO A 95 2.71 15.90 -2.42
CA PRO A 95 1.80 15.42 -1.39
C PRO A 95 0.91 14.30 -1.93
N VAL A 96 0.83 13.21 -1.18
CA VAL A 96 0.00 12.04 -1.49
C VAL A 96 -1.14 12.00 -0.49
N VAL A 97 -2.36 11.82 -0.97
CA VAL A 97 -3.49 11.47 -0.11
C VAL A 97 -3.51 9.95 0.03
N TYR A 98 -3.77 9.44 1.22
CA TYR A 98 -3.92 8.01 1.46
C TYR A 98 -5.01 7.79 2.50
N ASP A 99 -5.54 6.58 2.56
CA ASP A 99 -6.55 6.22 3.55
C ASP A 99 -5.95 5.51 4.75
N TYR A 100 -6.54 5.73 5.92
CA TYR A 100 -6.19 5.02 7.14
C TYR A 100 -7.44 4.45 7.82
N CYS A 101 -7.32 3.24 8.37
CA CYS A 101 -8.35 2.68 9.20
C CYS A 101 -8.42 3.40 10.56
N PRO A 102 -9.60 3.87 11.01
CA PRO A 102 -9.75 4.47 12.34
C PRO A 102 -9.60 3.47 13.50
N HIS A 103 -9.50 2.17 13.20
CA HIS A 103 -9.28 1.09 14.16
C HIS A 103 -7.86 0.51 14.08
N GLU A 104 -6.92 1.23 13.46
CA GLU A 104 -5.50 0.84 13.42
C GLU A 104 -5.27 -0.53 12.76
N HIS A 105 -6.11 -0.91 11.78
CA HIS A 105 -5.88 -2.13 11.00
C HIS A 105 -4.82 -1.95 9.91
N GLY A 106 -4.69 -0.74 9.35
CA GLY A 106 -3.79 -0.51 8.23
C GLY A 106 -4.15 0.71 7.38
N LEU A 107 -3.45 0.80 6.27
CA LEU A 107 -3.40 1.92 5.34
C LEU A 107 -3.70 1.45 3.91
N TRP A 108 -4.42 2.28 3.15
CA TRP A 108 -4.67 2.04 1.73
C TRP A 108 -3.99 3.11 0.87
N PHE A 109 -3.37 2.66 -0.21
CA PHE A 109 -2.73 3.47 -1.22
C PHE A 109 -3.33 3.14 -2.59
N ASP A 110 -3.85 4.13 -3.30
CA ASP A 110 -4.24 3.98 -4.69
C ASP A 110 -2.99 3.79 -5.59
N ARG A 111 -3.25 3.52 -6.86
CA ARG A 111 -2.21 3.23 -7.86
C ARG A 111 -1.08 4.27 -7.83
N GLY A 112 0.12 3.80 -7.51
CA GLY A 112 1.36 4.59 -7.53
C GLY A 112 1.56 5.52 -6.32
N GLU A 113 0.62 5.56 -5.38
CA GLU A 113 0.72 6.40 -4.19
C GLU A 113 1.80 5.89 -3.23
N LEU A 114 1.80 4.59 -2.90
CA LEU A 114 2.84 3.99 -2.06
C LEU A 114 4.23 4.23 -2.65
N LEU A 115 4.39 4.05 -3.96
CA LEU A 115 5.64 4.31 -4.66
C LEU A 115 6.08 5.78 -4.50
N SER A 116 5.16 6.72 -4.69
CA SER A 116 5.41 8.16 -4.55
C SER A 116 5.79 8.55 -3.12
N ILE A 117 5.18 7.90 -2.12
CA ILE A 117 5.53 8.07 -0.70
C ILE A 117 6.94 7.56 -0.42
N LEU A 118 7.28 6.35 -0.87
CA LEU A 118 8.61 5.77 -0.66
C LEU A 118 9.72 6.58 -1.37
N GLU A 119 9.47 7.11 -2.56
CA GLU A 119 10.45 7.92 -3.30
C GLU A 119 10.82 9.23 -2.60
N GLN A 120 9.89 9.83 -1.84
CA GLN A 120 10.11 11.11 -1.16
C GLN A 120 10.32 10.99 0.36
N GLY A 121 9.84 9.90 0.96
CA GLY A 121 9.91 9.64 2.40
C GLY A 121 11.20 8.95 2.85
N SER A 122 12.01 8.46 1.91
CA SER A 122 13.17 7.63 2.24
C SER A 122 14.46 8.43 2.26
N SER A 123 15.11 8.48 3.42
CA SER A 123 16.49 8.94 3.60
C SER A 123 17.51 7.81 3.42
N ASP A 124 17.09 6.54 3.48
CA ASP A 124 17.94 5.35 3.48
C ASP A 124 17.70 4.39 2.30
N GLY A 125 18.68 3.52 2.03
CA GLY A 125 18.70 2.63 0.86
C GLY A 125 17.73 1.45 0.86
N ALA A 126 17.11 1.10 2.00
CA ALA A 126 16.17 -0.02 2.10
C ALA A 126 14.92 0.19 1.23
N ALA A 127 14.32 1.37 1.32
CA ALA A 127 13.19 1.72 0.47
C ALA A 127 13.54 1.77 -1.02
N ALA A 128 14.80 2.02 -1.39
CA ALA A 128 15.22 2.00 -2.79
C ALA A 128 15.08 0.59 -3.41
N ALA A 129 15.30 -0.47 -2.63
CA ALA A 129 15.14 -1.85 -3.08
C ALA A 129 13.66 -2.23 -3.22
N VAL A 130 12.82 -1.85 -2.24
CA VAL A 130 11.35 -1.97 -2.31
C VAL A 130 10.80 -1.23 -3.53
N VAL A 131 11.22 0.01 -3.75
CA VAL A 131 10.81 0.84 -4.89
C VAL A 131 11.16 0.17 -6.23
N GLN A 132 12.37 -0.38 -6.36
CA GLN A 132 12.76 -1.11 -7.55
C GLN A 132 11.91 -2.36 -7.77
N TRP A 133 11.61 -3.08 -6.69
CA TRP A 133 10.76 -4.26 -6.74
C TRP A 133 9.30 -3.91 -7.11
N LEU A 134 8.70 -2.89 -6.48
CA LEU A 134 7.34 -2.41 -6.80
C LEU A 134 7.22 -2.00 -8.27
N ARG A 135 8.24 -1.36 -8.86
CA ARG A 135 8.24 -1.05 -10.30
C ARG A 135 8.26 -2.28 -11.20
N HIS A 136 8.81 -3.39 -10.74
CA HIS A 136 8.79 -4.65 -11.48
C HIS A 136 7.43 -5.34 -11.39
N VAL A 137 6.79 -5.28 -10.23
CA VAL A 137 5.44 -5.82 -10.00
C VAL A 137 4.38 -5.00 -10.73
N PHE A 138 4.52 -3.67 -10.72
CA PHE A 138 3.63 -2.72 -11.39
C PHE A 138 4.39 -1.93 -12.47
N PRO A 139 4.72 -2.55 -13.62
CA PRO A 139 5.39 -1.83 -14.68
C PRO A 139 4.45 -0.74 -15.23
N ASP A 140 4.89 0.52 -15.15
CA ASP A 140 4.23 1.60 -15.86
C ASP A 140 4.15 1.25 -17.36
N SER A 141 3.06 1.66 -18.02
CA SER A 141 2.90 1.54 -19.47
C SER A 141 3.94 2.34 -20.28
N SER A 142 4.84 3.07 -19.61
CA SER A 142 5.95 3.83 -20.18
C SER A 142 7.31 3.13 -20.14
N THR A 143 7.44 1.96 -19.51
CA THR A 143 8.73 1.24 -19.44
C THR A 143 8.91 0.35 -20.68
N PRO A 144 9.95 0.57 -21.52
CA PRO A 144 10.23 -0.31 -22.65
C PRO A 144 10.56 -1.72 -22.16
N GLN A 145 9.69 -2.68 -22.46
CA GLN A 145 9.94 -4.10 -22.20
C GLN A 145 11.18 -4.53 -23.01
N THR A 146 12.29 -4.74 -22.32
CA THR A 146 13.45 -5.38 -22.96
C THR A 146 13.08 -6.86 -23.12
N LYS A 147 12.82 -7.27 -24.37
CA LYS A 147 12.59 -8.67 -24.73
C LYS A 147 13.66 -9.54 -24.09
N GLN A 148 13.25 -10.50 -23.27
CA GLN A 148 14.09 -11.63 -22.89
C GLN A 148 14.48 -12.38 -24.16
N GLU A 149 15.76 -12.31 -24.51
CA GLU A 149 16.38 -13.14 -25.54
C GLU A 149 16.42 -14.58 -25.01
N THR A 150 15.67 -15.46 -25.68
CA THR A 150 15.68 -16.90 -25.44
C THR A 150 17.07 -17.44 -25.78
N LEU A 151 17.90 -17.68 -24.76
CA LEU A 151 19.03 -18.60 -24.85
C LEU A 151 18.48 -20.02 -24.66
N ASN A 152 18.13 -20.65 -25.78
CA ASN A 152 18.02 -22.11 -25.82
C ASN A 152 19.43 -22.73 -25.91
N PRO A 153 19.67 -23.85 -25.22
CA PRO A 153 20.91 -24.63 -25.35
C PRO A 153 21.04 -25.33 -26.72
#